data_AF-A0A6V7PGW6-F1
#
_entry.id   AF-A0A6V7PGW6-F1
#
_cell.length_a   1.000
_cell.length_b   1.000
_cell.length_c   1.000
_cell.angle_alpha   90.00
_cell.angle_beta   90.00
_cell.angle_gamma   90.00
#
_symmetry.space_group_name_H-M   'P 1'
#
loop_
_entity.id
_entity.type
_entity.pdbx_description
1 polymer ?
#
loop_
_entity_poly.entity_id
_entity_poly.type
_entity_poly.pdbx_seq_one_letter_code
_entity_poly.pdbx_strand_id
1 'polypeptide(L)'
;MQTHQRNQAKDTIADGDEPEDVGEPLTAEEQEEKEQLLEEGFSTWTRRDFNTFIRACEKFGRNDIKGIASDMEGKSEEEVERYAKVFKERYKELNDWDRIIKNIERGEARISRKDEIMRAIAKKLDRYKNPWLELKIQYGQNKGKLYNEECDRFMLCMVHKLGYGNWDELKAAFRTSPLFRFDWFVKSRTTQELARRCDTLIRLVEKENQEYDERERQARKDKKLAKNLTPSKRSMAKAPALETPALNSFKRRKQSSMDDYVGSGRRRR
;
A
#
# COMPACT_ATOMS: atom_id res chain seq x y z
N MET A 1 -52.57 45.03 64.65
CA MET A 1 -52.36 44.46 63.30
C MET A 1 -51.85 43.04 63.51
N GLN A 2 -52.66 41.98 63.38
CA GLN A 2 -52.93 41.26 62.11
C GLN A 2 -51.62 40.99 61.34
N THR A 3 -51.20 39.77 60.94
CA THR A 3 -51.87 38.47 60.75
C THR A 3 -50.81 37.44 60.28
N HIS A 4 -51.02 36.15 60.63
CA HIS A 4 -50.75 34.91 59.84
C HIS A 4 -49.30 34.52 59.46
N GLN A 5 -48.72 33.43 60.00
CA GLN A 5 -48.92 32.00 59.64
C GLN A 5 -48.86 31.69 58.14
N ARG A 6 -47.87 30.89 57.69
CA ARG A 6 -48.10 29.55 57.12
C ARG A 6 -46.81 28.74 56.92
N ASN A 7 -46.85 27.50 57.40
CA ASN A 7 -45.93 26.39 57.14
C ASN A 7 -45.48 26.29 55.67
N GLN A 8 -44.22 25.97 55.45
CA GLN A 8 -43.86 24.95 54.46
C GLN A 8 -42.97 23.91 55.13
N ALA A 9 -43.49 22.69 55.10
CA ALA A 9 -42.94 21.51 55.69
C ALA A 9 -41.63 21.12 54.99
N LYS A 10 -40.78 20.42 55.74
CA LYS A 10 -39.77 19.51 55.21
C LYS A 10 -40.39 18.62 54.14
N ASP A 11 -40.08 18.88 52.87
CA ASP A 11 -40.09 17.83 51.86
C ASP A 11 -38.84 16.97 52.09
N THR A 12 -38.94 16.13 53.13
CA THR A 12 -38.18 14.89 53.17
C THR A 12 -38.85 14.04 52.11
N ILE A 13 -38.28 14.01 50.91
CA ILE A 13 -38.59 12.94 49.96
C ILE A 13 -38.28 11.67 50.74
N ALA A 14 -39.34 10.96 51.13
CA ALA A 14 -39.22 9.62 51.62
C ALA A 14 -38.49 8.86 50.52
N ASP A 15 -37.25 8.43 50.81
CA ASP A 15 -36.70 7.23 50.19
C ASP A 15 -37.79 6.19 50.39
N GLY A 16 -38.58 5.98 49.33
CA GLY A 16 -39.44 4.83 49.27
C GLY A 16 -38.50 3.65 49.31
N ASP A 17 -38.51 2.93 50.43
CA ASP A 17 -38.27 1.49 50.45
C ASP A 17 -39.31 0.85 49.51
N GLU A 18 -39.21 1.09 48.20
CA GLU A 18 -39.57 0.07 47.24
C GLU A 18 -38.56 -1.04 47.51
N PRO A 19 -38.99 -2.24 47.93
CA PRO A 19 -38.07 -3.36 47.93
C PRO A 19 -37.51 -3.40 46.51
N GLU A 20 -36.18 -3.31 46.36
CA GLU A 20 -35.56 -3.69 45.11
C GLU A 20 -36.19 -5.03 44.74
N ASP A 21 -36.91 -5.08 43.63
CA ASP A 21 -37.43 -6.32 43.07
C ASP A 21 -36.20 -7.09 42.58
N VAL A 22 -35.47 -7.64 43.55
CA VAL A 22 -34.33 -8.51 43.33
C VAL A 22 -34.98 -9.78 42.83
N GLY A 23 -35.13 -9.84 41.50
CA GLY A 23 -35.83 -10.91 40.81
C GLY A 23 -35.33 -12.30 41.21
N GLU A 24 -36.02 -13.33 40.73
CA GLU A 24 -35.71 -14.72 41.09
C GLU A 24 -34.25 -15.07 40.76
N PRO A 25 -33.54 -15.79 41.66
CA PRO A 25 -32.18 -16.24 41.39
C PRO A 25 -32.16 -17.20 40.21
N LEU A 26 -31.09 -17.16 39.42
CA LEU A 26 -30.92 -17.99 38.22
C LEU A 26 -31.16 -19.46 38.54
N THR A 27 -31.98 -20.11 37.70
CA THR A 27 -32.18 -21.55 37.71
C THR A 27 -30.87 -22.27 37.33
N ALA A 28 -30.81 -23.58 37.59
CA ALA A 28 -29.64 -24.38 37.22
C ALA A 28 -29.37 -24.34 35.70
N GLU A 29 -30.43 -24.31 34.88
CA GLU A 29 -30.33 -24.20 33.42
C GLU A 29 -29.80 -22.82 33.01
N GLU A 30 -30.30 -21.73 33.60
CA GLU A 30 -29.83 -20.37 33.32
C GLU A 30 -28.39 -20.12 33.81
N GLN A 31 -27.99 -20.78 34.91
CA GLN A 31 -26.61 -20.72 35.41
C GLN A 31 -25.64 -21.43 34.46
N GLU A 32 -26.04 -22.55 33.87
CA GLU A 32 -25.28 -23.24 32.83
C GLU A 32 -25.19 -22.41 31.54
N GLU A 33 -26.31 -21.84 31.08
CA GLU A 33 -26.34 -20.94 29.90
C GLU A 33 -25.43 -19.72 30.10
N LYS A 34 -25.49 -19.09 31.29
CA LYS A 34 -24.62 -17.98 31.66
C LYS A 34 -23.14 -18.34 31.55
N GLU A 35 -22.74 -19.53 32.02
CA GLU A 35 -21.36 -19.99 31.94
C GLU A 35 -20.92 -20.19 30.49
N GLN A 36 -21.77 -20.79 29.64
CA GLN A 36 -21.51 -20.93 28.21
C GLN A 36 -21.33 -19.56 27.53
N LEU A 37 -22.23 -18.59 27.79
CA LEU A 37 -22.17 -17.25 27.20
C LEU A 37 -20.91 -16.46 27.62
N LEU A 38 -20.40 -16.70 28.82
CA LEU A 38 -19.15 -16.08 29.29
C LEU A 38 -17.92 -16.64 28.54
N GLU A 39 -17.95 -17.91 28.13
CA GLU A 39 -16.89 -18.54 27.34
C GLU A 39 -16.89 -18.12 25.86
N GLU A 40 -18.06 -17.82 25.27
CA GLU A 40 -18.17 -17.31 23.91
C GLU A 40 -17.54 -15.91 23.72
N GLY A 41 -17.33 -15.20 24.83
CA GLY A 41 -16.69 -13.89 24.86
C GLY A 41 -15.16 -13.94 24.73
N PHE A 42 -14.58 -12.80 24.37
CA PHE A 42 -13.12 -12.62 24.36
C PHE A 42 -12.59 -12.26 25.77
N SER A 43 -12.78 -13.15 26.74
CA SER A 43 -12.43 -12.92 28.16
C SER A 43 -10.93 -12.60 28.38
N THR A 44 -10.06 -13.14 27.53
CA THR A 44 -8.61 -12.87 27.58
C THR A 44 -8.21 -11.55 26.95
N TRP A 45 -9.13 -10.83 26.27
CA TRP A 45 -8.85 -9.58 25.60
C TRP A 45 -9.15 -8.39 26.51
N THR A 46 -8.11 -7.66 26.86
CA THR A 46 -8.23 -6.45 27.64
C THR A 46 -8.52 -5.24 26.76
N ARG A 47 -8.94 -4.13 27.38
CA ARG A 47 -9.07 -2.84 26.67
C ARG A 47 -7.73 -2.34 26.10
N ARG A 48 -6.60 -2.75 26.67
CA ARG A 48 -5.27 -2.46 26.11
C ARG A 48 -5.08 -3.22 24.80
N ASP A 49 -5.38 -4.51 24.79
CA ASP A 49 -5.25 -5.37 23.62
C ASP A 49 -6.14 -4.88 22.48
N PHE A 50 -7.37 -4.47 22.78
CA PHE A 50 -8.25 -3.84 21.79
C PHE A 50 -7.61 -2.59 21.18
N ASN A 51 -7.10 -1.66 21.99
CA ASN A 51 -6.47 -0.44 21.46
C ASN A 51 -5.20 -0.75 20.65
N THR A 52 -4.41 -1.74 21.06
CA THR A 52 -3.25 -2.21 20.31
C THR A 52 -3.68 -2.83 18.97
N PHE A 53 -4.72 -3.66 18.96
CA PHE A 53 -5.28 -4.26 17.76
C PHE A 53 -5.75 -3.20 16.75
N ILE A 54 -6.45 -2.15 17.20
CA ILE A 54 -6.87 -1.05 16.31
C ILE A 54 -5.66 -0.31 15.73
N ARG A 55 -4.66 0.02 16.56
CA ARG A 55 -3.42 0.66 16.07
C ARG A 55 -2.65 -0.22 15.08
N ALA A 56 -2.62 -1.53 15.32
CA ALA A 56 -2.00 -2.49 14.43
C ALA A 56 -2.77 -2.60 13.10
N CYS A 57 -4.11 -2.59 13.13
CA CYS A 57 -4.93 -2.48 11.92
C CYS A 57 -4.62 -1.21 11.12
N GLU A 58 -4.41 -0.07 11.79
CA GLU A 58 -4.02 1.19 11.11
C GLU A 58 -2.61 1.11 10.48
N LYS A 59 -1.69 0.37 11.09
CA LYS A 59 -0.27 0.30 10.70
C LYS A 59 0.00 -0.71 9.58
N PHE A 60 -0.64 -1.88 9.64
CA PHE A 60 -0.43 -2.98 8.69
C PHE A 60 -1.60 -3.17 7.71
N GLY A 61 -2.76 -2.62 8.04
CA GLY A 61 -4.01 -2.90 7.35
C GLY A 61 -4.75 -4.06 8.00
N ARG A 62 -6.08 -4.01 8.00
CA ARG A 62 -6.92 -4.96 8.78
C ARG A 62 -6.85 -6.41 8.29
N ASN A 63 -6.28 -6.64 7.11
CA ASN A 63 -6.16 -7.97 6.51
C ASN A 63 -4.79 -8.63 6.74
N ASP A 64 -3.78 -7.87 7.21
CA ASP A 64 -2.46 -8.41 7.51
C ASP A 64 -2.41 -8.96 8.94
N ILE A 65 -3.03 -10.12 9.13
CA ILE A 65 -3.15 -10.77 10.45
C ILE A 65 -1.78 -11.06 11.06
N LYS A 66 -0.79 -11.42 10.23
CA LYS A 66 0.60 -11.67 10.68
C LYS A 66 1.25 -10.40 11.21
N GLY A 67 1.13 -9.30 10.46
CA GLY A 67 1.59 -7.99 10.91
C GLY A 67 0.92 -7.58 12.23
N ILE A 68 -0.41 -7.73 12.30
CA ILE A 68 -1.17 -7.39 13.51
C ILE A 68 -0.73 -8.23 14.70
N ALA A 69 -0.63 -9.56 14.55
CA ALA A 69 -0.22 -10.47 15.62
C ALA A 69 1.20 -10.17 16.12
N SER A 70 2.10 -9.70 15.27
CA SER A 70 3.45 -9.33 15.68
C SER A 70 3.51 -8.14 16.65
N ASP A 71 2.51 -7.25 16.61
CA ASP A 71 2.38 -6.11 17.53
C ASP A 71 1.47 -6.46 18.75
N MET A 72 0.88 -7.66 18.81
CA MET A 72 0.01 -8.11 19.90
C MET A 72 0.79 -8.94 20.92
N GLU A 73 1.09 -8.36 22.08
CA GLU A 73 1.80 -9.06 23.15
C GLU A 73 0.93 -10.17 23.76
N GLY A 74 1.44 -11.40 23.78
CA GLY A 74 0.78 -12.54 24.44
C GLY A 74 -0.46 -13.07 23.72
N LYS A 75 -0.69 -12.69 22.45
CA LYS A 75 -1.74 -13.27 21.60
C LYS A 75 -1.11 -14.01 20.42
N SER A 76 -1.61 -15.21 20.17
CA SER A 76 -1.24 -16.00 19.00
C SER A 76 -1.88 -15.44 17.72
N GLU A 77 -1.30 -15.77 16.56
CA GLU A 77 -1.86 -15.39 15.25
C GLU A 77 -3.31 -15.89 15.10
N GLU A 78 -3.59 -17.12 15.56
CA GLU A 78 -4.92 -17.73 15.52
C GLU A 78 -5.94 -16.99 16.39
N GLU A 79 -5.54 -16.55 17.59
CA GLU A 79 -6.42 -15.75 18.46
C GLU A 79 -6.74 -14.39 17.84
N VAL A 80 -5.73 -13.75 17.24
CA VAL A 80 -5.90 -12.47 16.54
C VAL A 80 -6.80 -12.64 15.32
N GLU A 81 -6.66 -13.73 14.55
CA GLU A 81 -7.53 -14.04 13.42
C GLU A 81 -8.98 -14.23 13.85
N ARG A 82 -9.22 -15.01 14.90
CA ARG A 82 -10.56 -15.21 15.47
C ARG A 82 -11.19 -13.87 15.90
N TYR A 83 -10.43 -13.04 16.60
CA TYR A 83 -10.90 -11.71 17.01
C TYR A 83 -11.17 -10.79 15.82
N ALA A 84 -10.27 -10.75 14.84
CA ALA A 84 -10.40 -9.91 13.65
C ALA A 84 -11.65 -10.26 12.82
N LYS A 85 -11.98 -11.57 12.72
CA LYS A 85 -13.20 -12.03 12.04
C LYS A 85 -14.45 -11.50 12.74
N VAL A 86 -14.56 -11.68 14.05
CA VAL A 86 -15.73 -11.20 14.82
C VAL A 86 -15.79 -9.67 14.81
N PHE A 87 -14.65 -8.99 14.95
CA PHE A 87 -14.58 -7.53 14.83
C PHE A 87 -15.13 -7.07 13.47
N LYS A 88 -14.74 -7.70 12.36
CA LYS A 88 -15.24 -7.34 11.02
C LYS A 88 -16.77 -7.50 10.89
N GLU A 89 -17.35 -8.47 11.57
CA GLU A 89 -18.80 -8.75 11.52
C GLU A 89 -19.59 -7.85 12.48
N ARG A 90 -19.07 -7.59 13.69
CA ARG A 90 -19.79 -6.97 14.81
C ARG A 90 -19.25 -5.61 15.27
N TYR A 91 -18.29 -4.99 14.57
CA TYR A 91 -17.69 -3.71 14.99
C TYR A 91 -18.71 -2.58 15.25
N LYS A 92 -19.89 -2.61 14.62
CA LYS A 92 -20.96 -1.61 14.79
C LYS A 92 -21.59 -1.60 16.18
N GLU A 93 -21.39 -2.65 16.96
CA GLU A 93 -21.86 -2.75 18.34
C GLU A 93 -20.97 -1.96 19.31
N LEU A 94 -19.81 -1.47 18.85
CA LEU A 94 -18.92 -0.63 19.64
C LEU A 94 -19.43 0.82 19.67
N ASN A 95 -19.44 1.46 20.84
CA ASN A 95 -19.90 2.85 21.00
C ASN A 95 -19.26 3.86 20.03
N ASP A 96 -17.96 3.73 19.73
CA ASP A 96 -17.18 4.65 18.89
C ASP A 96 -16.81 4.07 17.51
N TRP A 97 -17.59 3.12 17.00
CA TRP A 97 -17.23 2.34 15.81
C TRP A 97 -16.91 3.19 14.57
N ASP A 98 -17.66 4.28 14.33
CA ASP A 98 -17.47 5.15 13.17
C ASP A 98 -16.09 5.81 13.17
N ARG A 99 -15.64 6.28 14.35
CA ARG A 99 -14.31 6.86 14.53
C ARG A 99 -13.20 5.82 14.33
N ILE A 100 -13.40 4.63 14.90
CA ILE A 100 -12.44 3.52 14.80
C ILE A 100 -12.24 3.12 13.34
N ILE A 101 -13.33 2.87 12.60
CA ILE A 101 -13.26 2.45 11.19
C ILE A 101 -12.63 3.55 10.34
N LYS A 102 -13.01 4.82 10.52
CA LYS A 102 -12.40 5.94 9.79
C LYS A 102 -10.89 6.05 10.01
N ASN A 103 -10.41 5.73 11.21
CA ASN A 103 -8.98 5.73 11.48
C ASN A 103 -8.27 4.56 10.79
N ILE A 104 -8.84 3.36 10.85
CA ILE A 104 -8.31 2.18 10.14
C ILE A 104 -8.25 2.45 8.63
N GLU A 105 -9.32 2.93 8.02
CA GLU A 105 -9.37 3.27 6.59
C GLU A 105 -8.35 4.34 6.22
N ARG A 106 -8.13 5.33 7.08
CA ARG A 106 -7.09 6.35 6.88
C ARG A 106 -5.69 5.74 6.94
N GLY A 107 -5.46 4.79 7.85
CA GLY A 107 -4.22 4.02 7.93
C GLY A 107 -3.97 3.22 6.64
N GLU A 108 -4.97 2.46 6.21
CA GLU A 108 -4.93 1.67 4.97
C GLU A 108 -4.70 2.53 3.73
N ALA A 109 -5.35 3.70 3.64
CA ALA A 109 -5.11 4.64 2.56
C ALA A 109 -3.65 5.14 2.51
N ARG A 110 -3.00 5.32 3.68
CA ARG A 110 -1.57 5.69 3.73
C ARG A 110 -0.67 4.54 3.25
N ILE A 111 -1.01 3.30 3.61
CA ILE A 111 -0.29 2.11 3.16
C ILE A 111 -0.41 1.96 1.64
N SER A 112 -1.64 2.00 1.11
CA SER A 112 -1.88 1.95 -0.34
C SER A 112 -1.14 3.06 -1.08
N ARG A 113 -1.18 4.28 -0.54
CA ARG A 113 -0.50 5.43 -1.12
C ARG A 113 1.01 5.24 -1.16
N LYS A 114 1.61 4.70 -0.09
CA LYS A 114 3.04 4.39 -0.04
C LYS A 114 3.41 3.40 -1.15
N ASP A 115 2.64 2.33 -1.32
CA ASP A 115 2.90 1.32 -2.35
C ASP A 115 2.72 1.86 -3.77
N GLU A 116 1.69 2.68 -4.00
CA GLU A 116 1.48 3.38 -5.28
C GLU A 116 2.67 4.26 -5.65
N ILE A 117 3.18 5.05 -4.70
CA ILE A 117 4.35 5.89 -4.89
C ILE A 117 5.56 5.04 -5.26
N MET A 118 5.81 3.95 -4.52
CA MET A 118 6.95 3.06 -4.79
C MET A 118 6.86 2.44 -6.18
N ARG A 119 5.67 1.98 -6.59
CA ARG A 119 5.43 1.48 -7.95
C ARG A 119 5.62 2.55 -9.03
N ALA A 120 5.14 3.77 -8.79
CA ALA A 120 5.29 4.88 -9.73
C ALA A 120 6.76 5.26 -9.95
N ILE A 121 7.55 5.29 -8.88
CA ILE A 121 9.00 5.54 -8.97
C ILE A 121 9.70 4.37 -9.66
N ALA A 122 9.39 3.12 -9.30
CA ALA A 122 9.96 1.93 -9.96
C ALA A 122 9.76 1.98 -11.48
N LYS A 123 8.52 2.23 -11.92
CA LYS A 123 8.17 2.38 -13.35
C LYS A 123 8.95 3.51 -14.04
N LYS A 124 9.26 4.60 -13.32
CA LYS A 124 10.10 5.68 -13.85
C LYS A 124 11.56 5.24 -13.99
N LEU A 125 12.10 4.55 -12.99
CA LEU A 125 13.49 4.09 -12.96
C LEU A 125 13.77 3.06 -14.06
N ASP A 126 12.83 2.13 -14.31
CA ASP A 126 12.93 1.08 -15.33
C ASP A 126 13.06 1.61 -16.77
N ARG A 127 12.77 2.90 -16.99
CA ARG A 127 12.99 3.56 -18.30
C ARG A 127 14.46 3.86 -18.57
N TYR A 128 15.35 3.71 -17.60
CA TYR A 128 16.76 4.08 -17.70
C TYR A 128 17.65 2.87 -17.41
N LYS A 129 18.77 2.74 -18.14
CA LYS A 129 19.78 1.72 -17.84
C LYS A 129 20.53 2.08 -16.57
N ASN A 130 20.88 3.35 -16.41
CA ASN A 130 21.49 3.86 -15.19
C ASN A 130 20.71 5.08 -14.65
N PRO A 131 19.65 4.88 -13.86
CA PRO A 131 18.82 5.98 -13.38
C PRO A 131 19.59 7.00 -12.53
N TRP A 132 20.68 6.59 -11.88
CA TRP A 132 21.51 7.47 -11.06
C TRP A 132 22.28 8.55 -11.81
N LEU A 133 22.49 8.35 -13.12
CA LEU A 133 23.17 9.32 -13.96
C LEU A 133 22.22 9.88 -15.02
N GLU A 134 21.29 9.07 -15.53
CA GLU A 134 20.55 9.37 -16.76
C GLU A 134 19.13 9.86 -16.52
N LEU A 135 18.52 9.60 -15.35
CA LEU A 135 17.10 9.89 -15.12
C LEU A 135 16.76 11.37 -15.30
N LYS A 136 15.86 11.69 -16.22
CA LYS A 136 15.42 13.07 -16.48
C LYS A 136 14.07 13.33 -15.86
N ILE A 137 13.91 14.48 -15.19
CA ILE A 137 12.66 14.89 -14.55
C ILE A 137 11.99 15.96 -15.40
N GLN A 138 10.71 15.76 -15.71
CA GLN A 138 9.90 16.75 -16.44
C GLN A 138 9.30 17.74 -15.44
N TYR A 139 9.98 18.86 -15.21
CA TYR A 139 9.60 19.79 -14.14
C TYR A 139 8.40 20.69 -14.47
N GLY A 140 8.22 21.07 -15.73
CA GLY A 140 7.34 22.18 -16.10
C GLY A 140 7.68 23.43 -15.27
N GLN A 141 6.69 24.03 -14.63
CA GLN A 141 6.86 25.19 -13.75
C GLN A 141 7.41 24.86 -12.35
N ASN A 142 7.51 23.57 -11.98
CA ASN A 142 7.81 23.12 -10.60
C ASN A 142 9.29 22.81 -10.33
N LYS A 143 10.22 23.29 -11.17
CA LYS A 143 11.66 23.02 -10.98
C LYS A 143 12.17 23.59 -9.65
N GLY A 144 11.70 24.77 -9.26
CA GLY A 144 12.26 25.52 -8.15
C GLY A 144 13.67 26.04 -8.46
N LYS A 145 14.17 26.96 -7.63
CA LYS A 145 15.48 27.59 -7.85
C LYS A 145 16.63 26.90 -7.10
N LEU A 146 16.33 26.20 -6.01
CA LEU A 146 17.35 25.78 -5.04
C LEU A 146 17.83 24.34 -5.26
N TYR A 147 16.94 23.44 -5.69
CA TYR A 147 17.29 22.05 -5.97
C TYR A 147 17.76 21.91 -7.43
N ASN A 148 18.92 21.29 -7.61
CA ASN A 148 19.46 20.95 -8.91
C ASN A 148 18.99 19.56 -9.38
N GLU A 149 19.22 19.26 -10.65
CA GLU A 149 18.74 18.02 -11.28
C GLU A 149 19.46 16.76 -10.76
N GLU A 150 20.69 16.90 -10.26
CA GLU A 150 21.46 15.80 -9.68
C GLU A 150 20.92 15.42 -8.29
N CYS A 151 20.63 16.42 -7.47
CA CYS A 151 20.00 16.28 -6.17
C CYS A 151 18.62 15.61 -6.29
N ASP A 152 17.75 16.11 -7.18
CA ASP A 152 16.40 15.54 -7.33
C ASP A 152 16.41 14.08 -7.83
N ARG A 153 17.33 13.77 -8.74
CA ARG A 153 17.55 12.41 -9.23
C ARG A 153 18.00 11.47 -8.11
N PHE A 154 18.94 11.94 -7.29
CA PHE A 154 19.39 11.21 -6.12
C PHE A 154 18.25 10.99 -5.12
N MET A 155 17.39 12.00 -4.87
CA MET A 155 16.21 11.86 -4.02
C MET A 155 15.30 10.74 -4.52
N LEU A 156 14.92 10.74 -5.80
CA LEU A 156 14.02 9.71 -6.36
C LEU A 156 14.63 8.31 -6.26
N CYS A 157 15.92 8.16 -6.59
CA CYS A 157 16.62 6.88 -6.48
C CYS A 157 16.71 6.41 -5.02
N MET A 158 16.96 7.32 -4.08
CA MET A 158 17.03 6.99 -2.64
C MET A 158 15.70 6.70 -2.01
N VAL A 159 14.64 7.43 -2.35
CA VAL A 159 13.29 7.09 -1.90
C VAL A 159 12.91 5.68 -2.37
N HIS A 160 13.24 5.30 -3.60
CA HIS A 160 12.98 3.94 -4.08
C HIS A 160 13.81 2.86 -3.35
N LYS A 161 15.09 3.14 -3.08
CA LYS A 161 15.97 2.17 -2.39
C LYS A 161 15.64 2.01 -0.91
N LEU A 162 15.38 3.12 -0.23
CA LEU A 162 15.17 3.16 1.22
C LEU A 162 13.72 2.87 1.58
N GLY A 163 12.78 3.13 0.68
CA GLY A 163 11.35 3.13 0.94
C GLY A 163 10.82 4.52 1.26
N TYR A 164 9.66 4.86 0.70
CA TYR A 164 8.99 6.13 0.98
C TYR A 164 8.62 6.27 2.46
N GLY A 165 8.92 7.43 3.04
CA GLY A 165 8.75 7.74 4.46
C GLY A 165 10.03 7.70 5.30
N ASN A 166 11.10 7.06 4.81
CA ASN A 166 12.37 6.93 5.54
C ASN A 166 13.28 8.16 5.33
N TRP A 167 12.80 9.31 5.81
CA TRP A 167 13.38 10.62 5.53
C TRP A 167 14.69 10.89 6.29
N ASP A 168 14.83 10.31 7.49
CA ASP A 168 16.07 10.42 8.28
C ASP A 168 17.23 9.70 7.57
N GLU A 169 16.95 8.55 6.98
CA GLU A 169 17.88 7.74 6.20
C GLU A 169 18.22 8.44 4.88
N LEU A 170 17.25 9.07 4.22
CA LEU A 170 17.49 9.91 3.05
C LEU A 170 18.42 11.08 3.41
N LYS A 171 18.16 11.76 4.53
CA LYS A 171 18.99 12.86 5.02
C LYS A 171 20.40 12.39 5.37
N ALA A 172 20.53 11.22 5.99
CA ALA A 172 21.82 10.59 6.26
C ALA A 172 22.57 10.28 4.96
N ALA A 173 21.88 9.74 3.93
CA ALA A 173 22.46 9.45 2.63
C ALA A 173 23.02 10.70 1.92
N PHE A 174 22.34 11.85 2.02
CA PHE A 174 22.86 13.12 1.52
C PHE A 174 24.13 13.57 2.24
N ARG A 175 24.21 13.35 3.56
CA ARG A 175 25.38 13.76 4.35
C ARG A 175 26.61 12.90 4.09
N THR A 176 26.41 11.61 3.89
CA THR A 176 27.50 10.63 3.68
C THR A 176 27.94 10.54 2.23
N SER A 177 27.08 10.88 1.27
CA SER A 177 27.42 10.80 -0.16
C SER A 177 28.54 11.77 -0.54
N PRO A 178 29.63 11.29 -1.17
CA PRO A 178 30.68 12.14 -1.72
C PRO A 178 30.18 13.10 -2.81
N LEU A 179 29.10 12.75 -3.51
CA LEU A 179 28.50 13.56 -4.57
C LEU A 179 28.10 14.95 -4.06
N PHE A 180 27.59 15.01 -2.83
CA PHE A 180 27.14 16.25 -2.20
C PHE A 180 28.18 16.80 -1.22
N ARG A 181 29.47 16.45 -1.38
CA ARG A 181 30.53 16.87 -0.44
C ARG A 181 30.49 18.37 -0.16
N PHE A 182 30.34 19.18 -1.21
CA PHE A 182 30.30 20.64 -1.15
C PHE A 182 28.90 21.25 -1.29
N ASP A 183 27.86 20.44 -1.49
CA ASP A 183 26.48 20.94 -1.55
C ASP A 183 25.94 21.14 -0.14
N TRP A 184 26.19 22.33 0.41
CA TRP A 184 25.74 22.67 1.75
C TRP A 184 24.23 22.94 1.82
N PHE A 185 23.62 23.32 0.69
CA PHE A 185 22.19 23.57 0.64
C PHE A 185 21.41 22.28 0.96
N VAL A 186 21.68 21.18 0.26
CA VAL A 186 20.95 19.93 0.48
C VAL A 186 21.26 19.33 1.86
N LYS A 187 22.51 19.42 2.32
CA LYS A 187 22.93 18.91 3.63
C LYS A 187 22.34 19.66 4.83
N SER A 188 21.98 20.93 4.63
CA SER A 188 21.32 21.75 5.64
C SER A 188 19.81 21.53 5.72
N ARG A 189 19.19 20.82 4.77
CA ARG A 189 17.74 20.59 4.78
C ARG A 189 17.30 19.72 5.94
N THR A 190 16.15 20.07 6.50
CA THR A 190 15.41 19.25 7.45
C THR A 190 14.77 18.05 6.75
N THR A 191 14.42 17.01 7.51
CA THR A 191 13.71 15.83 6.98
C THR A 191 12.37 16.22 6.33
N GLN A 192 11.66 17.17 6.93
CA GLN A 192 10.39 17.68 6.41
C GLN A 192 10.55 18.46 5.09
N GLU A 193 11.64 19.20 4.91
CA GLU A 193 11.93 19.88 3.64
C GLU A 193 12.28 18.89 2.53
N LEU A 194 13.07 17.87 2.85
CA LEU A 194 13.38 16.79 1.91
C LEU A 194 12.12 16.01 1.52
N ALA A 195 11.25 15.68 2.50
CA ALA A 195 9.97 15.02 2.26
C ALA A 195 9.08 15.84 1.31
N ARG A 196 8.89 17.14 1.59
CA ARG A 196 8.11 18.04 0.71
C ARG A 196 8.68 18.12 -0.71
N ARG A 197 10.00 18.13 -0.86
CA ARG A 197 10.63 18.10 -2.19
C ARG A 197 10.34 16.77 -2.88
N CYS A 198 10.52 15.64 -2.19
CA CYS A 198 10.20 14.32 -2.73
C CYS A 198 8.73 14.23 -3.18
N ASP A 199 7.78 14.71 -2.38
CA ASP A 199 6.35 14.74 -2.75
C ASP A 199 6.10 15.51 -4.05
N THR A 200 6.80 16.62 -4.24
CA THR A 200 6.72 17.39 -5.48
C THR A 200 7.25 16.57 -6.66
N LEU A 201 8.40 15.92 -6.50
CA LEU A 201 9.00 15.07 -7.55
C LEU A 201 8.13 13.87 -7.89
N ILE A 202 7.53 13.24 -6.88
CA ILE A 202 6.62 12.10 -7.02
C ILE A 202 5.40 12.50 -7.86
N ARG A 203 4.78 13.66 -7.58
CA ARG A 203 3.65 14.15 -8.40
C ARG A 203 4.03 14.37 -9.86
N LEU A 204 5.25 14.87 -10.11
CA LEU A 204 5.76 15.02 -11.48
C LEU A 204 5.93 13.67 -12.17
N VAL A 205 6.47 12.67 -11.45
CA VAL A 205 6.61 11.29 -11.95
C VAL A 205 5.26 10.64 -12.23
N GLU A 206 4.28 10.80 -11.32
CA GLU A 206 2.94 10.26 -11.49
C GLU A 206 2.24 10.87 -12.70
N LYS A 207 2.31 12.20 -12.85
CA LYS A 207 1.76 12.90 -14.03
C LYS A 207 2.43 12.42 -15.31
N GLU A 208 3.76 12.33 -15.33
CA GLU A 208 4.50 11.82 -16.47
C GLU A 208 4.06 10.38 -16.82
N ASN A 209 3.89 9.51 -15.82
CA ASN A 209 3.45 8.14 -16.02
C ASN A 209 2.03 8.07 -16.61
N GLN A 210 1.10 8.92 -16.15
CA GLN A 210 -0.25 9.02 -16.69
C GLN A 210 -0.22 9.41 -18.17
N GLU A 211 0.57 10.42 -18.54
CA GLU A 211 0.73 10.87 -19.93
C GLU A 211 1.35 9.79 -20.83
N TYR A 212 2.26 8.95 -20.30
CA TYR A 212 2.77 7.79 -21.03
C TYR A 212 1.69 6.72 -21.24
N ASP A 213 0.93 6.39 -20.19
CA ASP A 213 -0.10 5.35 -20.24
C ASP A 213 -1.25 5.72 -21.18
N GLU A 214 -1.62 7.00 -21.22
CA GLU A 214 -2.61 7.53 -22.16
C GLU A 214 -2.12 7.46 -23.61
N ARG A 215 -0.89 7.89 -23.88
CA ARG A 215 -0.28 7.78 -25.21
C ARG A 215 -0.20 6.32 -25.67
N GLU A 216 0.17 5.40 -24.79
CA GLU A 216 0.22 3.98 -25.12
C GLU A 216 -1.17 3.42 -25.40
N ARG A 217 -2.18 3.77 -24.60
CA ARG A 217 -3.58 3.38 -24.84
C ARG A 217 -4.09 3.91 -26.18
N GLN A 218 -3.78 5.16 -26.53
CA GLN A 218 -4.17 5.74 -27.81
C GLN A 218 -3.48 5.04 -28.99
N ALA A 219 -2.16 4.82 -28.92
CA ALA A 219 -1.42 4.08 -29.94
C ALA A 219 -1.97 2.65 -30.15
N ARG A 220 -2.39 1.98 -29.07
CA ARG A 220 -3.06 0.67 -29.15
C ARG A 220 -4.43 0.74 -29.83
N LYS A 221 -5.22 1.79 -29.60
CA LYS A 221 -6.51 2.03 -30.28
C LYS A 221 -6.30 2.31 -31.77
N ASP A 222 -5.36 3.20 -32.11
CA ASP A 222 -5.06 3.57 -33.50
C ASP A 222 -4.55 2.36 -34.28
N LYS A 223 -3.71 1.51 -33.68
CA LYS A 223 -3.24 0.26 -34.28
C LYS A 223 -4.38 -0.74 -34.53
N LYS A 224 -5.42 -0.76 -33.69
CA LYS A 224 -6.62 -1.59 -33.91
C LYS A 224 -7.48 -1.03 -35.04
N LEU A 225 -7.69 0.29 -35.08
CA LEU A 225 -8.44 0.97 -36.14
C LEU A 225 -7.77 0.79 -37.51
N ALA A 226 -6.44 0.95 -37.60
CA ALA A 226 -5.67 0.73 -38.83
C ALA A 226 -5.74 -0.74 -39.33
N LYS A 227 -5.82 -1.72 -38.42
CA LYS A 227 -6.02 -3.14 -38.77
C LYS A 227 -7.44 -3.43 -39.25
N ASN A 228 -8.44 -2.70 -38.80
CA ASN A 228 -9.83 -2.87 -39.25
C ASN A 228 -10.12 -2.15 -40.58
N LEU A 229 -9.36 -1.10 -40.91
CA LEU A 229 -9.48 -0.32 -42.15
C LEU A 229 -8.73 -0.91 -43.36
N THR A 230 -7.96 -1.99 -43.17
CA THR A 230 -7.33 -2.72 -44.29
C THR A 230 -8.21 -3.93 -44.65
N PRO A 231 -8.95 -3.91 -45.77
CA PRO A 231 -9.62 -5.12 -46.25
C PRO A 231 -8.55 -6.10 -46.69
N SER A 232 -8.69 -7.34 -46.21
CA SER A 232 -7.88 -8.49 -46.63
C SER A 232 -7.84 -8.57 -48.16
N LYS A 233 -6.73 -8.12 -48.78
CA LYS A 233 -6.38 -8.53 -50.15
C LYS A 233 -5.95 -9.99 -50.11
N ARG A 234 -6.93 -10.88 -50.01
CA ARG A 234 -6.85 -12.28 -50.43
C ARG A 234 -7.96 -12.52 -51.44
N SER A 235 -7.69 -12.24 -52.70
CA SER A 235 -8.31 -12.97 -53.80
C SER A 235 -7.25 -13.27 -54.85
N MET A 236 -7.22 -14.53 -55.21
CA MET A 236 -6.25 -15.15 -56.11
C MET A 236 -6.52 -14.73 -57.55
N ALA A 237 -5.46 -14.49 -58.33
CA ALA A 237 -5.51 -14.58 -59.78
C ALA A 237 -4.26 -15.35 -60.26
N LYS A 238 -4.53 -16.56 -60.76
CA LYS A 238 -3.60 -17.51 -61.39
C LYS A 238 -2.83 -16.84 -62.53
N ALA A 239 -1.51 -17.04 -62.59
CA ALA A 239 -0.75 -16.94 -63.83
C ALA A 239 -0.79 -18.30 -64.56
N PRO A 240 -0.90 -18.35 -65.90
CA PRO A 240 -0.92 -19.60 -66.65
C PRO A 240 0.49 -20.17 -66.79
N ALA A 241 0.57 -21.50 -66.75
CA ALA A 241 1.77 -22.28 -66.96
C ALA A 241 2.13 -22.38 -68.45
N LEU A 242 3.42 -22.29 -68.76
CA LEU A 242 4.02 -22.75 -70.02
C LEU A 242 5.34 -23.47 -69.66
N GLU A 243 5.56 -24.62 -70.31
CA GLU A 243 6.47 -25.70 -69.93
C GLU A 243 7.91 -25.56 -70.45
N THR A 244 8.89 -25.82 -69.55
CA THR A 244 10.15 -26.62 -69.68
C THR A 244 11.25 -26.28 -70.72
N PRO A 245 12.51 -26.82 -70.63
CA PRO A 245 13.22 -27.49 -69.52
C PRO A 245 14.72 -27.08 -69.30
N ALA A 246 15.25 -27.56 -68.16
CA ALA A 246 16.63 -28.05 -67.90
C ALA A 246 17.83 -27.07 -67.76
N LEU A 247 18.45 -27.06 -66.58
CA LEU A 247 19.69 -27.82 -66.27
C LEU A 247 20.25 -27.45 -64.87
N ASN A 248 20.54 -28.49 -64.09
CA ASN A 248 21.61 -28.62 -63.09
C ASN A 248 22.00 -27.42 -62.20
N SER A 249 21.89 -27.58 -60.88
CA SER A 249 23.00 -28.11 -60.07
C SER A 249 22.91 -27.83 -58.56
N PHE A 250 23.32 -28.86 -57.81
CA PHE A 250 23.84 -28.92 -56.42
C PHE A 250 23.02 -28.43 -55.21
N LYS A 251 22.53 -29.46 -54.50
CA LYS A 251 22.29 -29.53 -53.05
C LYS A 251 23.38 -28.82 -52.21
N ARG A 252 22.97 -28.03 -51.22
CA ARG A 252 23.46 -28.19 -49.83
C ARG A 252 22.46 -27.67 -48.81
N ARG A 253 21.80 -28.64 -48.18
CA ARG A 253 21.02 -28.53 -46.93
C ARG A 253 22.01 -28.40 -45.78
N LYS A 254 21.84 -27.42 -44.89
CA LYS A 254 22.35 -27.51 -43.52
C LYS A 254 21.24 -27.11 -42.55
N GLN A 255 20.80 -28.11 -41.79
CA GLN A 255 19.86 -28.07 -40.68
C GLN A 255 20.68 -28.37 -39.41
N SER A 256 20.18 -27.90 -38.26
CA SER A 256 20.48 -28.38 -36.89
C SER A 256 21.86 -28.02 -36.32
N SER A 257 21.94 -27.26 -35.22
CA SER A 257 21.73 -27.61 -33.79
C SER A 257 22.96 -28.26 -33.13
N MET A 258 23.48 -27.63 -32.07
CA MET A 258 24.00 -28.21 -30.82
C MET A 258 24.60 -27.03 -30.02
N ASP A 259 24.11 -26.71 -28.83
CA ASP A 259 24.35 -27.36 -27.53
C ASP A 259 25.79 -27.29 -27.02
N ASP A 260 25.85 -26.94 -25.73
CA ASP A 260 26.84 -27.25 -24.70
C ASP A 260 28.30 -26.78 -24.82
N TYR A 261 28.70 -26.00 -23.81
CA TYR A 261 30.08 -26.01 -23.32
C TYR A 261 30.09 -26.06 -21.79
N VAL A 262 30.29 -27.27 -21.26
CA VAL A 262 30.65 -27.53 -19.86
C VAL A 262 32.12 -27.92 -19.80
N GLY A 263 32.89 -27.22 -18.96
CA GLY A 263 33.84 -27.85 -18.04
C GLY A 263 35.33 -27.92 -18.41
N SER A 264 36.16 -27.14 -17.71
CA SER A 264 37.37 -27.60 -17.00
C SER A 264 37.93 -26.41 -16.18
N GLY A 265 38.46 -26.55 -14.96
CA GLY A 265 38.74 -27.72 -14.17
C GLY A 265 38.99 -27.34 -12.70
N ARG A 266 38.69 -28.30 -11.82
CA ARG A 266 39.20 -28.37 -10.45
C ARG A 266 40.72 -28.52 -10.46
N ARG A 267 41.43 -27.82 -9.57
CA ARG A 267 42.63 -28.34 -8.92
C ARG A 267 42.59 -28.04 -7.42
N ARG A 268 42.68 -29.12 -6.65
CA ARG A 268 42.86 -29.20 -5.19
C ARG A 268 44.26 -28.69 -4.81
N ARG A 269 44.37 -27.91 -3.75
CA ARG A 269 44.87 -28.32 -2.42
C ARG A 269 44.68 -27.17 -1.44
#